data_AF-A0A8H8MGL3-F1
#
_entry.id   AF-A0A8H8MGL3-F1
#
_cell.length_a   1.000
_cell.length_b   1.000
_cell.length_c   1.000
_cell.angle_alpha   90.00
_cell.angle_beta   90.00
_cell.angle_gamma   90.00
#
_symmetry.space_group_name_H-M   'P 1'
#
loop_
_entity.id
_entity.type
_entity.pdbx_description
1 polymer ?
#
loop_
_entity_poly.entity_id
_entity_poly.type
_entity_poly.pdbx_seq_one_letter_code
_entity_poly.pdbx_strand_id
1 'polypeptide(L)'
;MPLPNIPIDTIATALGFVALTILLPAGLAQLRRWRSAPNSTPDQPGAKPQPKKTSSAIRTTVTLYSILALAYWYYSQPDLFTRLRLPLTATGDQIRSALVTQRPKEFIPVQLQAAYDHGSTHGLNVRSKEPKTSHPLFTPQLDRVLQRIETFDVRIVYSRLGHAVVESCEWCTAPEDYLVFGAAGLGLAYVVLAVVVGLVTEAPERRKSRVWAVAGIALAAAADVFCTGFVKGTLRRGENIPASFGPFS
;
A
#
# COMPACT_ATOMS: atom_id res chain seq x y z
N MET A 1 -21.29 15.52 4.77
CA MET A 1 -20.42 14.52 4.12
C MET A 1 -20.35 13.32 5.06
N PRO A 2 -20.83 12.13 4.66
CA PRO A 2 -20.73 10.94 5.49
C PRO A 2 -19.26 10.51 5.59
N LEU A 3 -18.79 10.22 6.81
CA LEU A 3 -17.46 9.66 7.05
C LEU A 3 -17.31 8.34 6.26
N PRO A 4 -16.15 8.08 5.63
CA PRO A 4 -15.91 6.80 4.97
C PRO A 4 -16.08 5.68 6.00
N ASN A 5 -16.90 4.69 5.66
CA ASN A 5 -17.09 3.47 6.45
C ASN A 5 -15.81 2.63 6.32
N ILE A 6 -14.81 2.96 7.14
CA ILE A 6 -13.60 2.16 7.25
C ILE A 6 -14.05 0.81 7.84
N PRO A 7 -13.75 -0.33 7.18
CA PRO A 7 -14.13 -1.63 7.71
C PRO A 7 -13.54 -1.77 9.11
N ILE A 8 -14.39 -2.10 10.08
CA ILE A 8 -13.98 -2.24 11.49
C ILE A 8 -12.81 -3.25 11.61
N ASP A 9 -12.78 -4.25 10.72
CA ASP A 9 -11.71 -5.25 10.63
C ASP A 9 -10.34 -4.65 10.30
N THR A 10 -10.27 -3.59 9.50
CA THR A 10 -9.00 -2.95 9.14
C THR A 10 -8.46 -2.12 10.31
N ILE A 11 -9.35 -1.46 11.06
CA ILE A 11 -8.98 -0.74 12.28
C ILE A 11 -8.58 -1.73 13.37
N ALA A 12 -9.31 -2.83 13.54
CA ALA A 12 -9.03 -3.85 14.54
C ALA A 12 -7.71 -4.57 14.27
N THR A 13 -7.39 -4.89 13.02
CA THR A 13 -6.10 -5.48 12.65
C THR A 13 -4.96 -4.49 12.85
N ALA A 14 -5.10 -3.23 12.41
CA ALA A 14 -4.09 -2.20 12.63
C ALA A 14 -3.83 -1.95 14.13
N LEU A 15 -4.88 -1.80 14.94
CA LEU A 15 -4.79 -1.67 16.40
C LEU A 15 -4.20 -2.94 17.04
N GLY A 16 -4.51 -4.12 16.50
CA GLY A 16 -3.94 -5.39 16.94
C GLY A 16 -2.42 -5.45 16.74
N PHE A 17 -1.91 -5.00 15.58
CA PHE A 17 -0.47 -4.93 15.34
C PHE A 17 0.22 -3.90 16.23
N VAL A 18 -0.40 -2.73 16.46
CA VAL A 18 0.13 -1.71 17.37
C VAL A 18 0.13 -2.21 18.82
N ALA A 19 -0.97 -2.82 19.28
CA ALA A 19 -1.06 -3.38 20.63
C ALA A 19 -0.06 -4.53 20.82
N LEU A 20 0.08 -5.42 19.84
CA LEU A 20 1.02 -6.54 19.91
C LEU A 20 2.47 -6.04 19.98
N THR A 21 2.83 -5.03 19.21
CA THR A 21 4.19 -4.44 19.23
C THR A 21 4.53 -3.74 20.54
N ILE A 22 3.53 -3.19 21.24
CA ILE A 22 3.70 -2.55 22.57
C ILE A 22 3.68 -3.60 23.70
N LEU A 23 2.75 -4.55 23.65
CA LEU A 23 2.53 -5.53 24.73
C LEU A 23 3.57 -6.64 24.75
N LEU A 24 4.08 -7.08 23.59
CA LEU A 24 5.10 -8.13 23.52
C LEU A 24 6.40 -7.76 24.28
N PRO A 25 7.02 -6.57 24.10
CA PRO A 25 8.21 -6.20 24.86
C PRO A 25 7.91 -5.96 26.34
N ALA A 26 6.74 -5.40 26.69
CA ALA A 26 6.32 -5.23 28.08
C ALA A 26 6.16 -6.59 28.79
N GLY A 27 5.50 -7.56 28.14
CA GLY A 27 5.35 -8.92 28.63
C GLY A 27 6.69 -9.65 28.79
N LEU A 28 7.60 -9.51 27.82
CA LEU A 28 8.95 -10.09 27.90
C LEU A 28 9.80 -9.46 29.01
N ALA A 29 9.66 -8.15 29.26
CA ALA A 29 10.33 -7.47 30.35
C ALA A 29 9.79 -7.93 31.72
N GLN A 30 8.48 -8.08 31.84
CA GLN A 30 7.81 -8.62 33.03
C GLN A 30 8.27 -10.05 33.33
N LEU A 31 8.30 -10.92 32.31
CA LEU A 31 8.73 -12.31 32.44
C LEU A 31 10.20 -12.41 32.87
N ARG A 32 11.04 -11.49 32.37
CA ARG A 32 12.44 -11.40 32.81
C ARG A 32 12.55 -10.96 34.26
N ARG A 33 11.78 -9.96 34.70
CA ARG A 33 11.76 -9.56 36.12
C ARG A 33 11.38 -10.73 37.02
N TRP A 34 10.42 -11.56 36.60
CA TRP A 34 10.01 -12.75 37.35
C TRP A 34 11.11 -13.82 37.40
N ARG A 35 11.83 -14.05 36.30
CA ARG A 35 12.97 -14.98 36.28
C ARG A 35 14.20 -14.45 37.01
N SER A 36 14.34 -13.14 37.15
CA SER A 36 15.43 -12.50 37.87
C SER A 36 15.16 -12.32 39.37
N ALA A 37 14.15 -13.02 39.92
CA ALA A 37 13.98 -13.10 41.36
C ALA A 37 15.29 -13.60 42.01
N PRO A 38 15.81 -12.89 43.02
CA PRO A 38 17.22 -12.98 43.39
C PRO A 38 17.51 -14.20 44.26
N ASN A 39 18.28 -15.16 43.74
CA ASN A 39 19.21 -15.92 44.59
C ASN A 39 20.40 -15.01 44.88
N SER A 40 20.24 -14.14 45.88
CA SER A 40 21.27 -13.21 46.32
C SER A 40 22.39 -14.00 46.99
N THR A 41 23.51 -14.15 46.30
CA THR A 41 24.78 -14.56 46.91
C THR A 41 25.58 -13.27 47.14
N PRO A 42 26.05 -12.98 48.37
CA PRO A 42 26.64 -11.68 48.70
C PRO A 42 28.00 -11.43 48.03
N ASP A 43 28.10 -10.20 47.52
CA ASP A 43 29.24 -9.38 47.11
C ASP A 43 30.64 -9.99 46.98
N GLN A 44 31.10 -10.11 45.72
CA GLN A 44 32.52 -10.01 45.39
C GLN A 44 32.84 -8.60 44.84
N PRO A 45 33.63 -7.79 45.56
CA PRO A 45 34.13 -6.52 45.06
C PRO A 45 35.22 -6.78 44.00
N GLY A 46 34.90 -6.54 42.72
CA GLY A 46 35.91 -6.61 41.64
C GLY A 46 35.40 -7.09 40.27
N ALA A 47 34.15 -7.52 40.15
CA ALA A 47 33.62 -8.03 38.90
C ALA A 47 33.49 -6.91 37.84
N LYS A 48 34.39 -6.92 36.84
CA LYS A 48 34.31 -6.05 35.66
C LYS A 48 32.94 -6.21 34.98
N PRO A 49 32.27 -5.10 34.60
CA PRO A 49 30.93 -5.17 34.01
C PRO A 49 30.99 -5.97 32.71
N GLN A 50 30.40 -7.16 32.72
CA GLN A 50 30.33 -7.97 31.51
C GLN A 50 29.31 -7.35 30.54
N PRO A 51 29.65 -7.28 29.24
CA PRO A 51 28.78 -6.72 28.24
C PRO A 51 27.47 -7.52 28.20
N LYS A 52 26.36 -6.86 28.54
CA LYS A 52 25.04 -7.49 28.52
C LYS A 52 24.71 -7.90 27.09
N LYS A 53 24.76 -9.20 26.82
CA LYS A 53 24.42 -9.78 25.51
C LYS A 53 23.08 -9.24 25.07
N THR A 54 23.09 -8.48 23.98
CA THR A 54 21.88 -7.90 23.41
C THR A 54 20.90 -9.01 23.10
N SER A 55 19.72 -8.96 23.74
CA SER A 55 18.67 -9.97 23.62
C SER A 55 18.41 -10.33 22.15
N SER A 56 18.69 -11.57 21.76
CA SER A 56 18.43 -12.11 20.40
C SER A 56 17.02 -11.76 19.91
N ALA A 57 16.04 -11.76 20.84
CA ALA A 57 14.65 -11.41 20.58
C ALA A 57 14.45 -10.04 19.92
N ILE A 58 15.24 -9.02 20.26
CA ILE A 58 15.09 -7.67 19.67
C ILE A 58 15.55 -7.68 18.21
N ARG A 59 16.66 -8.39 17.93
CA ARG A 59 17.17 -8.51 16.57
C ARG A 59 16.15 -9.24 15.70
N THR A 60 15.57 -10.33 16.19
CA THR A 60 14.56 -11.12 15.47
C THR A 60 13.28 -10.32 15.21
N THR A 61 12.77 -9.54 16.17
CA THR A 61 11.57 -8.71 15.93
C THR A 61 11.81 -7.63 14.89
N VAL A 62 12.98 -6.97 14.92
CA VAL A 62 13.31 -5.95 13.93
C VAL A 62 13.49 -6.57 12.55
N THR A 63 14.17 -7.72 12.44
CA THR A 63 14.31 -8.41 11.14
C THR A 63 12.97 -8.88 10.59
N LEU A 64 12.10 -9.45 11.43
CA LEU A 64 10.77 -9.90 11.01
C LEU A 64 9.93 -8.73 10.50
N TYR A 65 9.93 -7.60 11.23
CA TYR A 65 9.19 -6.41 10.83
C TYR A 65 9.72 -5.82 9.51
N SER A 66 11.05 -5.75 9.35
CA SER A 66 11.67 -5.31 8.09
C SER A 66 11.31 -6.22 6.91
N ILE A 67 11.28 -7.54 7.11
CA ILE A 67 10.87 -8.50 6.07
C ILE A 67 9.39 -8.31 5.71
N LEU A 68 8.51 -8.14 6.70
CA LEU A 68 7.08 -7.91 6.46
C LEU A 68 6.83 -6.60 5.72
N ALA A 69 7.54 -5.53 6.08
CA ALA A 69 7.44 -4.24 5.39
C ALA A 69 7.89 -4.36 3.92
N LEU A 70 9.02 -5.04 3.67
CA LEU A 70 9.50 -5.31 2.31
C LEU A 70 8.54 -6.20 1.53
N ALA A 71 7.96 -7.23 2.17
CA ALA A 71 6.98 -8.10 1.54
C ALA A 71 5.71 -7.31 1.17
N TYR A 72 5.19 -6.48 2.06
CA TYR A 72 4.03 -5.62 1.78
C TYR A 72 4.32 -4.66 0.62
N TRP A 73 5.52 -4.09 0.59
CA TRP A 73 5.98 -3.24 -0.51
C TRP A 73 6.06 -3.99 -1.84
N TYR A 74 6.60 -5.22 -1.83
CA TYR A 74 6.68 -6.08 -3.02
C TYR A 74 5.32 -6.59 -3.49
N TYR A 75 4.39 -6.87 -2.57
CA TYR A 75 3.02 -7.31 -2.87
C TYR A 75 2.06 -6.16 -3.19
N SER A 76 2.54 -4.91 -3.21
CA SER A 76 1.74 -3.77 -3.67
C SER A 76 1.10 -4.10 -5.01
N GLN A 77 -0.23 -4.05 -5.06
CA GLN A 77 -1.01 -4.78 -6.05
C GLN A 77 -0.60 -4.43 -7.48
N PRO A 78 -0.60 -5.43 -8.40
CA PRO A 78 -0.30 -5.18 -9.79
C PRO A 78 -1.25 -4.12 -10.34
N ASP A 79 -0.69 -3.16 -11.06
CA ASP A 79 -1.45 -2.08 -11.69
C ASP A 79 -2.60 -2.67 -12.53
N LEU A 80 -3.75 -1.98 -12.48
CA LEU A 80 -4.96 -2.33 -13.20
C LEU A 80 -4.67 -2.51 -14.70
N PHE A 81 -3.78 -1.69 -15.27
CA PHE A 81 -3.34 -1.82 -16.65
C PHE A 81 -2.57 -3.12 -16.92
N THR A 82 -1.67 -3.51 -16.01
CA THR A 82 -0.93 -4.78 -16.10
C THR A 82 -1.86 -5.97 -15.98
N ARG A 83 -2.83 -5.91 -15.06
CA ARG A 83 -3.81 -6.98 -14.83
C ARG A 83 -4.78 -7.13 -16.00
N LEU A 84 -5.26 -6.01 -16.56
CA LEU A 84 -6.14 -5.99 -17.73
C LEU A 84 -5.40 -6.21 -19.06
N ARG A 85 -4.06 -6.20 -19.05
CA ARG A 85 -3.21 -6.21 -20.26
C ARG A 85 -3.55 -5.08 -21.24
N LEU A 86 -3.87 -3.90 -20.70
CA LEU A 86 -4.18 -2.71 -21.48
C LEU A 86 -2.97 -1.77 -21.54
N PRO A 87 -2.73 -1.09 -22.67
CA PRO A 87 -1.74 -0.02 -22.72
C PRO A 87 -2.20 1.16 -21.84
N LEU A 88 -1.27 1.97 -21.32
CA LEU A 88 -1.60 3.19 -20.56
C LEU A 88 -2.44 4.20 -21.37
N THR A 89 -2.38 4.12 -22.71
CA THR A 89 -3.17 4.93 -23.64
C THR A 89 -4.63 4.47 -23.74
N ALA A 90 -5.01 3.33 -23.17
CA ALA A 90 -6.34 2.76 -23.32
C ALA A 90 -7.43 3.71 -22.79
N THR A 91 -8.47 3.99 -23.59
CA THR A 91 -9.53 4.93 -23.21
C THR A 91 -10.32 4.43 -22.01
N GLY A 92 -11.02 5.32 -21.30
CA GLY A 92 -11.88 4.93 -20.17
C GLY A 92 -12.90 3.86 -20.55
N ASP A 93 -13.40 3.88 -21.79
CA ASP A 93 -14.34 2.89 -22.30
C ASP A 93 -13.69 1.53 -22.59
N GLN A 94 -12.43 1.50 -23.04
CA GLN A 94 -11.65 0.26 -23.16
C GLN A 94 -11.37 -0.37 -21.79
N ILE A 95 -11.07 0.46 -20.78
CA ILE A 95 -10.87 -0.02 -19.41
C ILE A 95 -12.18 -0.59 -18.85
N ARG A 96 -13.30 0.14 -19.01
CA ARG A 96 -14.63 -0.30 -18.56
C ARG A 96 -15.05 -1.60 -19.23
N SER A 97 -14.91 -1.70 -20.55
CA SER A 97 -15.26 -2.92 -21.29
C SER A 97 -14.37 -4.10 -20.89
N ALA A 98 -13.05 -3.90 -20.73
CA ALA A 98 -12.15 -4.94 -20.24
C ALA A 98 -12.48 -5.40 -18.80
N LEU A 99 -12.88 -4.47 -17.93
CA LEU A 99 -13.32 -4.82 -16.57
C LEU A 99 -14.59 -5.66 -16.58
N VAL A 100 -15.52 -5.41 -17.49
CA VAL A 100 -16.74 -6.21 -17.64
C VAL A 100 -16.39 -7.60 -18.20
N THR A 101 -15.54 -7.69 -19.23
CA THR A 101 -15.21 -8.97 -19.87
C THR A 101 -14.34 -9.88 -19.00
N GLN A 102 -13.52 -9.34 -18.11
CA GLN A 102 -12.67 -10.15 -17.21
C GLN A 102 -13.38 -10.65 -15.95
N ARG A 103 -14.59 -10.18 -15.62
CA ARG A 103 -15.29 -10.72 -14.46
C ARG A 103 -15.77 -12.16 -14.72
N PRO A 104 -15.59 -13.09 -13.76
CA PRO A 104 -16.22 -14.40 -13.85
C PRO A 104 -17.74 -14.21 -13.86
N LYS A 105 -18.44 -14.93 -14.74
CA LYS A 105 -19.91 -14.85 -14.88
C LYS A 105 -20.66 -15.16 -13.58
N GLU A 106 -20.03 -15.94 -12.69
CA GLU A 106 -20.56 -16.31 -11.36
C GLU A 106 -20.83 -15.10 -10.44
N PHE A 107 -20.15 -13.96 -10.66
CA PHE A 107 -20.32 -12.76 -9.82
C PHE A 107 -21.32 -11.74 -10.39
N ILE A 108 -21.99 -12.06 -11.51
CA ILE A 108 -23.00 -11.19 -12.11
C ILE A 108 -24.37 -11.68 -11.63
N PRO A 109 -25.18 -10.83 -10.96
CA PRO A 109 -26.53 -11.24 -10.59
C PRO A 109 -27.34 -11.62 -11.84
N VAL A 110 -28.06 -12.75 -11.78
CA VAL A 110 -28.74 -13.38 -12.92
C VAL A 110 -29.62 -12.40 -13.72
N GLN A 111 -30.25 -11.44 -13.03
CA GLN A 111 -31.08 -10.41 -13.67
C GLN A 111 -30.27 -9.48 -14.59
N LEU A 112 -29.06 -9.09 -14.19
CA LEU A 112 -28.17 -8.28 -15.02
C LEU A 112 -27.59 -9.08 -16.18
N GLN A 113 -27.35 -10.37 -15.97
CA GLN A 113 -26.82 -11.23 -17.02
C GLN A 113 -27.84 -11.39 -18.16
N ALA A 114 -29.12 -11.62 -17.83
CA ALA A 114 -30.19 -11.66 -18.82
C ALA A 114 -30.33 -10.33 -19.59
N ALA A 115 -30.19 -9.18 -18.91
CA ALA A 115 -30.21 -7.87 -19.56
C ALA A 115 -29.02 -7.65 -20.51
N TYR A 116 -27.83 -8.13 -20.12
CA TYR A 116 -26.62 -8.03 -20.94
C TYR A 116 -26.71 -8.92 -22.19
N ASP A 117 -27.18 -10.17 -22.03
CA ASP A 117 -27.35 -11.11 -23.14
C ASP A 117 -28.45 -10.63 -24.12
N HIS A 118 -29.51 -9.99 -23.62
CA HIS A 118 -30.53 -9.35 -24.46
C HIS A 118 -30.04 -8.09 -25.17
N GLY A 119 -29.19 -7.28 -24.52
CA GLY A 119 -28.62 -6.07 -25.12
C GLY A 119 -27.62 -6.34 -26.26
N SER A 120 -27.03 -7.54 -26.32
CA SER A 120 -26.04 -7.90 -27.33
C SER A 120 -26.66 -8.35 -28.68
N THR A 121 -27.94 -8.73 -28.71
CA THR A 121 -28.57 -9.32 -29.91
C THR A 121 -29.30 -8.31 -30.79
N HIS A 122 -29.77 -7.21 -30.21
CA HIS A 122 -30.24 -6.05 -30.95
C HIS A 122 -29.25 -4.92 -30.71
N GLY A 123 -28.52 -4.49 -31.75
CA GLY A 123 -27.61 -3.34 -31.73
C GLY A 123 -28.36 -2.04 -31.38
N LEU A 124 -28.73 -1.93 -30.12
CA LEU A 124 -29.46 -0.83 -29.54
C LEU A 124 -28.47 0.33 -29.45
N ASN A 125 -28.58 1.22 -30.45
CA ASN A 125 -28.20 2.62 -30.33
C ASN A 125 -29.03 3.25 -29.19
N VAL A 126 -28.80 2.84 -27.94
CA VAL A 126 -29.28 3.58 -26.79
C VAL A 126 -28.39 4.81 -26.73
N ARG A 127 -28.78 5.82 -27.50
CA ARG A 127 -28.45 7.21 -27.25
C ARG A 127 -29.18 7.62 -25.97
N SER A 128 -28.91 6.93 -24.86
CA SER A 128 -29.45 7.24 -23.56
C SER A 128 -28.87 8.59 -23.19
N LYS A 129 -29.75 9.58 -23.24
CA LYS A 129 -29.54 10.94 -22.77
C LYS A 129 -29.46 11.00 -21.24
N GLU A 130 -29.29 9.86 -20.59
CA GLU A 130 -29.00 9.76 -19.18
C GLU A 130 -27.53 10.13 -18.97
N PRO A 131 -27.23 10.98 -17.97
CA PRO A 131 -25.86 11.28 -17.62
C PRO A 131 -25.12 9.96 -17.43
N LYS A 132 -23.89 9.83 -17.99
CA LYS A 132 -22.94 8.71 -17.78
C LYS A 132 -22.97 8.32 -16.29
N THR A 133 -23.91 7.47 -15.92
CA THR A 133 -24.16 7.06 -14.55
C THR A 133 -23.69 5.63 -14.52
N SER A 134 -22.70 5.42 -13.67
CA SER A 134 -22.16 4.15 -13.21
C SER A 134 -22.96 2.95 -13.69
N HIS A 135 -22.37 2.15 -14.58
CA HIS A 135 -22.89 0.82 -14.90
C HIS A 135 -23.26 0.11 -13.58
N PRO A 136 -24.41 -0.57 -13.46
CA PRO A 136 -24.87 -1.19 -12.20
C PRO A 136 -23.91 -2.25 -11.62
N LEU A 137 -22.82 -2.56 -12.33
CA LEU A 137 -21.77 -3.48 -11.89
C LEU A 137 -20.63 -2.78 -11.14
N PHE A 138 -20.50 -1.46 -11.26
CA PHE A 138 -19.42 -0.71 -10.64
C PHE A 138 -19.89 -0.08 -9.33
N THR A 139 -19.08 -0.25 -8.29
CA THR A 139 -19.30 0.47 -7.04
C THR A 139 -19.09 1.97 -7.30
N PRO A 140 -19.78 2.85 -6.56
CA PRO A 140 -19.62 4.30 -6.75
C PRO A 140 -18.18 4.77 -6.51
N GLN A 141 -17.40 4.06 -5.69
CA GLN A 141 -15.98 4.32 -5.48
C GLN A 141 -15.16 4.02 -6.74
N LEU A 142 -15.38 2.86 -7.35
CA LEU A 142 -14.68 2.46 -8.56
C LEU A 142 -15.03 3.39 -9.72
N ASP A 143 -16.29 3.79 -9.87
CA ASP A 143 -16.69 4.68 -10.97
C ASP A 143 -16.04 6.06 -10.86
N ARG A 144 -15.90 6.62 -9.64
CA ARG A 144 -15.11 7.85 -9.42
C ARG A 144 -13.66 7.69 -9.84
N VAL A 145 -13.03 6.57 -9.48
CA VAL A 145 -11.65 6.28 -9.88
C VAL A 145 -11.57 6.16 -11.41
N LEU A 146 -12.48 5.41 -12.03
CA LEU A 146 -12.56 5.25 -13.49
C LEU A 146 -12.75 6.58 -14.22
N GLN A 147 -13.55 7.48 -13.67
CA GLN A 147 -13.76 8.82 -14.19
C GLN A 147 -12.50 9.69 -14.04
N ARG A 148 -11.78 9.58 -12.93
CA ARG A 148 -10.52 10.33 -12.73
C ARG A 148 -9.39 9.84 -13.64
N ILE A 149 -9.23 8.52 -13.78
CA ILE A 149 -8.25 7.94 -14.71
C ILE A 149 -8.66 8.10 -16.18
N GLU A 150 -9.77 8.78 -16.50
CA GLU A 150 -10.11 9.09 -17.89
C GLU A 150 -9.05 10.02 -18.51
N THR A 151 -8.42 10.90 -17.71
CA THR A 151 -7.33 11.76 -18.17
C THR A 151 -5.99 11.00 -18.16
N PHE A 152 -5.17 11.25 -19.19
CA PHE A 152 -3.90 10.55 -19.36
C PHE A 152 -2.92 10.79 -18.21
N ASP A 153 -2.85 12.02 -17.69
CA ASP A 153 -1.96 12.37 -16.59
C ASP A 153 -2.29 11.61 -15.30
N VAL A 154 -3.59 11.46 -15.00
CA VAL A 154 -4.03 10.69 -13.83
C VAL A 154 -3.78 9.19 -14.02
N ARG A 155 -3.85 8.65 -15.24
CA ARG A 155 -3.44 7.24 -15.50
C ARG A 155 -1.98 7.01 -15.19
N ILE A 156 -1.11 7.97 -15.56
CA ILE A 156 0.31 7.89 -15.23
C ILE A 156 0.47 7.86 -13.70
N VAL A 157 -0.18 8.77 -12.99
CA VAL A 157 -0.15 8.80 -11.52
C VAL A 157 -0.67 7.50 -10.92
N TYR A 158 -1.80 7.00 -11.41
CA TYR A 158 -2.41 5.73 -10.99
C TYR A 158 -1.45 4.56 -11.15
N SER A 159 -0.78 4.46 -12.30
CA SER A 159 0.20 3.39 -12.56
C SER A 159 1.43 3.43 -11.63
N ARG A 160 1.81 4.63 -11.18
CA ARG A 160 3.00 4.84 -10.33
C ARG A 160 2.69 4.63 -8.85
N LEU A 161 1.64 5.30 -8.37
CA LEU A 161 1.27 5.37 -6.95
C LEU A 161 0.29 4.27 -6.53
N GLY A 162 -0.40 3.64 -7.48
CA GLY A 162 -1.36 2.58 -7.25
C GLY A 162 -2.78 3.08 -6.95
N HIS A 163 -3.70 2.13 -6.83
CA HIS A 163 -5.14 2.37 -6.66
C HIS A 163 -5.47 3.19 -5.41
N ALA A 164 -4.86 2.84 -4.28
CA ALA A 164 -5.21 3.40 -2.98
C ALA A 164 -5.06 4.93 -2.91
N VAL A 165 -4.05 5.50 -3.57
CA VAL A 165 -3.80 6.95 -3.57
C VAL A 165 -4.88 7.70 -4.36
N VAL A 166 -5.25 7.18 -5.53
CA VAL A 166 -6.24 7.82 -6.41
C VAL A 166 -7.67 7.66 -5.87
N GLU A 167 -7.94 6.54 -5.20
CA GLU A 167 -9.23 6.27 -4.54
C GLU A 167 -9.44 7.14 -3.30
N SER A 168 -8.42 7.26 -2.44
CA SER A 168 -8.57 7.91 -1.13
C SER A 168 -8.49 9.44 -1.16
N CYS A 169 -7.85 10.04 -2.16
CA CYS A 169 -7.75 11.50 -2.21
C CYS A 169 -8.99 12.16 -2.83
N GLU A 170 -9.91 12.68 -2.04
CA GLU A 170 -11.13 13.32 -2.56
C GLU A 170 -10.88 14.68 -3.23
N TRP A 171 -9.85 15.41 -2.81
CA TRP A 171 -9.56 16.79 -3.23
C TRP A 171 -8.49 16.92 -4.31
N CYS A 172 -7.82 15.83 -4.68
CA CYS A 172 -6.76 15.86 -5.70
C CYS A 172 -7.36 16.07 -7.10
N THR A 173 -6.90 17.11 -7.79
CA THR A 173 -7.34 17.42 -9.17
C THR A 173 -6.18 17.39 -10.16
N ALA A 174 -5.00 17.81 -9.71
CA ALA A 174 -3.78 17.86 -10.49
C ALA A 174 -2.81 16.73 -10.09
N PRO A 175 -1.88 16.31 -10.97
CA PRO A 175 -0.96 15.21 -10.68
C PRO A 175 -0.06 15.48 -9.46
N GLU A 176 0.31 16.74 -9.22
CA GLU A 176 1.08 17.18 -8.05
C GLU A 176 0.36 16.95 -6.73
N ASP A 177 -0.97 17.08 -6.68
CA ASP A 177 -1.76 16.86 -5.47
C ASP A 177 -1.63 15.41 -4.99
N TYR A 178 -1.69 14.47 -5.93
CA TYR A 178 -1.55 13.04 -5.64
C TYR A 178 -0.13 12.69 -5.17
N LEU A 179 0.90 13.36 -5.71
CA LEU A 179 2.28 13.16 -5.26
C LEU A 179 2.46 13.63 -3.83
N VAL A 180 1.92 14.80 -3.47
CA VAL A 180 1.98 15.32 -2.09
C VAL A 180 1.21 14.41 -1.14
N PHE A 181 0.00 13.99 -1.53
CA PHE A 181 -0.80 13.07 -0.72
C PHE A 181 -0.11 11.72 -0.51
N GLY A 182 0.43 11.12 -1.58
CA GLY A 182 1.17 9.86 -1.50
C GLY A 182 2.45 9.99 -0.68
N ALA A 183 3.20 11.09 -0.85
CA ALA A 183 4.41 11.36 -0.08
C ALA A 183 4.12 11.56 1.41
N ALA A 184 3.01 12.23 1.76
CA ALA A 184 2.59 12.40 3.14
C ALA A 184 2.21 11.05 3.79
N GLY A 185 1.48 10.20 3.07
CA GLY A 185 1.14 8.85 3.54
C GLY A 185 2.37 7.99 3.82
N LEU A 186 3.33 7.95 2.87
CA LEU A 186 4.60 7.26 3.04
C LEU A 186 5.44 7.87 4.18
N GLY A 187 5.50 9.20 4.25
CA GLY A 187 6.23 9.92 5.30
C GLY A 187 5.74 9.59 6.70
N LEU A 188 4.41 9.49 6.89
CA LEU A 188 3.82 9.11 8.17
C LEU A 188 4.23 7.69 8.59
N ALA A 189 4.30 6.74 7.65
CA ALA A 189 4.79 5.39 7.93
C ALA A 189 6.25 5.38 8.40
N TYR A 190 7.11 6.21 7.80
CA TYR A 190 8.50 6.37 8.23
C TYR A 190 8.63 7.06 9.59
N VAL A 191 7.77 8.02 9.91
CA VAL A 191 7.73 8.65 11.24
C VAL A 191 7.36 7.60 12.30
N VAL A 192 6.33 6.78 12.05
CA VAL A 192 5.96 5.68 12.96
C VAL A 192 7.12 4.70 13.12
N LEU A 193 7.80 4.32 12.03
CA LEU A 193 8.98 3.46 12.08
C LEU A 193 10.11 4.09 12.91
N ALA A 194 10.38 5.39 12.73
CA ALA A 194 11.38 6.11 13.50
C ALA A 194 11.05 6.15 15.01
N VAL A 195 9.77 6.31 15.36
CA VAL A 195 9.29 6.25 16.76
C VAL A 195 9.53 4.85 17.33
N VAL A 196 9.14 3.78 16.62
CA VAL A 196 9.36 2.40 17.05
C VAL A 196 10.84 2.11 17.24
N VAL A 197 11.69 2.52 16.28
CA VAL A 197 13.15 2.38 16.41
C VAL A 197 13.69 3.20 17.57
N GLY A 198 13.17 4.40 17.81
CA GLY A 198 13.51 5.24 18.95
C GLY A 198 13.23 4.55 20.29
N LEU A 199 12.03 4.00 20.46
CA LEU A 199 11.62 3.25 21.65
C LEU A 199 12.46 1.98 21.85
N VAL A 200 12.74 1.25 20.77
CA VAL A 200 13.56 0.01 20.85
C VAL A 200 15.04 0.30 21.15
N THR A 201 15.52 1.50 20.82
CA THR A 201 16.94 1.90 20.99
C THR A 201 17.22 2.77 22.21
N GLU A 202 16.26 2.92 23.14
CA GLU A 202 16.36 3.82 24.30
C GLU A 202 17.48 3.47 25.31
N ALA A 203 18.15 2.32 25.16
CA ALA A 203 19.24 1.92 26.05
C ALA A 203 20.41 2.94 26.03
N PRO A 204 20.86 3.44 27.21
CA PRO A 204 21.84 4.54 27.30
C PRO A 204 23.19 4.21 26.66
N GLU A 205 23.56 2.93 26.64
CA GLU A 205 24.80 2.42 26.05
C GLU A 205 24.82 2.49 24.51
N ARG A 206 23.67 2.76 23.86
CA ARG A 206 23.50 2.66 22.40
C ARG A 206 23.32 4.00 21.68
N ARG A 207 23.72 5.11 22.30
CA ARG A 207 23.55 6.47 21.71
C ARG A 207 24.07 6.57 20.28
N LYS A 208 25.25 6.00 19.98
CA LYS A 208 25.82 5.98 18.62
C LYS A 208 24.96 5.18 17.63
N SER A 209 24.44 4.02 18.04
CA SER A 209 23.59 3.18 17.19
C SER A 209 22.26 3.85 16.85
N ARG A 210 21.70 4.66 17.75
CA ARG A 210 20.46 5.39 17.50
C ARG A 210 20.62 6.41 16.39
N VAL A 211 21.72 7.16 16.38
CA VAL A 211 22.01 8.15 15.33
C VAL A 211 22.09 7.48 13.96
N TRP A 212 22.83 6.37 13.85
CA TRP A 212 22.94 5.62 12.60
C TRP A 212 21.61 4.99 12.16
N ALA A 213 20.80 4.48 13.11
CA ALA A 213 19.50 3.91 12.78
C ALA A 213 18.52 4.98 12.25
N VAL A 214 18.44 6.14 12.90
CA VAL A 214 17.59 7.26 12.45
C VAL A 214 18.09 7.81 11.11
N ALA A 215 19.41 7.96 10.93
CA ALA A 215 19.98 8.36 9.64
C ALA A 215 19.66 7.36 8.53
N GLY A 216 19.69 6.05 8.82
CA GLY A 216 19.30 5.00 7.88
C GLY A 216 17.83 5.08 7.48
N ILE A 217 16.92 5.31 8.44
CA ILE A 217 15.49 5.50 8.16
C ILE A 217 15.27 6.76 7.30
N ALA A 218 15.94 7.86 7.61
CA ALA A 218 15.84 9.10 6.84
C ALA A 218 16.34 8.93 5.40
N LEU A 219 17.47 8.24 5.20
CA LEU A 219 17.99 7.91 3.88
C LEU A 219 17.05 6.99 3.10
N ALA A 220 16.47 5.98 3.75
CA ALA A 220 15.49 5.10 3.14
C ALA A 220 14.23 5.87 2.71
N ALA A 221 13.71 6.75 3.57
CA ALA A 221 12.56 7.60 3.23
C ALA A 221 12.85 8.53 2.04
N ALA A 222 14.04 9.15 2.01
CA ALA A 222 14.46 10.00 0.90
C ALA A 222 14.60 9.20 -0.39
N ALA A 223 15.18 7.99 -0.33
CA ALA A 223 15.32 7.10 -1.47
C ALA A 223 13.94 6.65 -2.00
N ASP A 224 12.99 6.31 -1.14
CA ASP A 224 11.64 5.90 -1.53
C ASP A 224 10.88 7.04 -2.19
N VAL A 225 10.91 8.25 -1.63
CA VAL A 225 10.30 9.44 -2.23
C VAL A 225 10.96 9.75 -3.58
N PHE A 226 12.28 9.66 -3.67
CA PHE A 226 13.02 9.88 -4.90
C PHE A 226 12.69 8.83 -5.98
N CYS A 227 12.71 7.53 -5.64
CA CYS A 227 12.39 6.45 -6.57
C CYS A 227 10.93 6.49 -7.02
N THR A 228 10.01 6.84 -6.13
CA THR A 228 8.58 6.97 -6.44
C THR A 228 8.32 8.17 -7.35
N GLY A 229 8.97 9.32 -7.10
CA GLY A 229 8.82 10.53 -7.88
C GLY A 229 9.53 10.50 -9.24
N PHE A 230 10.78 10.06 -9.27
CA PHE A 230 11.65 10.18 -10.45
C PHE A 230 11.76 8.89 -11.27
N VAL A 231 12.09 7.77 -10.63
CA VAL A 231 12.52 6.54 -11.36
C VAL A 231 11.34 5.79 -11.96
N LYS A 232 10.21 5.73 -11.25
CA LYS A 232 8.98 5.13 -11.80
C LYS A 232 8.39 5.94 -12.96
N GLY A 233 8.88 7.16 -13.18
CA GLY A 233 8.42 8.05 -14.23
C GLY A 233 9.22 8.04 -15.52
N THR A 234 10.42 7.51 -15.50
CA THR A 234 11.14 7.11 -16.72
C THR A 234 10.56 5.80 -17.26
N LEU A 235 9.26 5.81 -17.57
CA LEU A 235 8.64 4.76 -18.37
C LEU A 235 9.29 4.80 -19.75
N ARG A 236 10.07 3.74 -20.01
CA ARG A 236 10.38 3.17 -21.33
C ARG A 236 9.83 4.01 -22.47
N ARG A 237 10.67 4.94 -22.96
CA ARG A 237 10.50 5.54 -24.28
C ARG A 237 10.35 4.37 -25.25
N GLY A 238 9.18 4.24 -25.87
CA GLY A 238 8.71 3.02 -26.52
C GLY A 238 9.80 2.26 -27.27
N GLU A 239 10.15 1.08 -26.78
CA GLU A 239 10.61 0.03 -27.67
C GLU A 239 9.43 -0.25 -28.59
N ASN A 240 9.60 0.10 -29.87
CA ASN A 240 8.63 -0.09 -30.92
C ASN A 240 8.17 -1.56 -30.92
N ILE A 241 6.99 -1.82 -30.35
CA ILE A 241 6.33 -3.10 -30.56
C ILE A 241 5.95 -3.11 -32.04
N PRO A 242 6.51 -4.00 -32.88
CA PRO A 242 6.11 -4.09 -34.27
C PRO A 242 4.61 -4.36 -34.30
N ALA A 243 3.87 -3.50 -34.99
CA ALA A 243 2.43 -3.59 -35.18
C ALA A 243 2.09 -4.82 -36.02
N SER A 244 2.11 -5.99 -35.41
CA SER A 244 1.61 -7.24 -35.95
C SER A 244 0.22 -7.51 -35.37
N PHE A 245 -0.72 -6.60 -35.60
CA PHE A 245 -2.14 -6.91 -35.47
C PHE A 245 -2.65 -7.26 -36.86
N GLY A 246 -2.72 -8.56 -37.13
CA GLY A 246 -3.44 -9.08 -38.29
C GLY A 246 -4.95 -8.81 -38.14
N PRO A 247 -5.69 -8.73 -39.26
CA PRO A 247 -7.13 -8.51 -39.23
C PRO A 247 -7.82 -9.71 -38.58
N PHE A 248 -8.52 -9.48 -37.47
CA PHE A 248 -9.60 -10.37 -37.05
C PHE A 248 -10.70 -10.28 -38.10
N SER A 249 -10.87 -11.35 -38.87
CA SER A 249 -12.02 -11.58 -39.75
C SER A 249 -13.05 -12.45 -39.03
#